data_AF-A0A0Q9ZTA1-F1
#
_entry.id   AF-A0A0Q9ZTA1-F1
#
_cell.length_a   1.000
_cell.length_b   1.000
_cell.length_c   1.000
_cell.angle_alpha   90.00
_cell.angle_beta   90.00
_cell.angle_gamma   90.00
#
_symmetry.space_group_name_H-M   'P 1'
#
loop_
_entity.id
_entity.type
_entity.pdbx_description
1 polymer ?
#
loop_
_entity_poly.entity_id
_entity_poly.type
_entity_poly.pdbx_seq_one_letter_code
_entity_poly.pdbx_strand_id
1 'polypeptide(L)' 'MIRSGDKLKCICGNDFFVEGSVYTVGNIISNKFFQINISANDEYWYATKDSEGIYVRFNEEDHLVNDAFFSLEK' A
#
# COMPACT_ATOMS: atom_id res chain seq x y z
N MET A 1 6.83 7.08 11.53
CA MET A 1 7.51 5.78 11.32
C MET A 1 6.40 4.77 11.14
N ILE A 2 6.40 3.99 10.05
CA ILE A 2 5.34 2.99 9.82
C ILE A 2 5.56 1.80 10.75
N ARG A 3 4.48 1.25 11.30
CA ARG A 3 4.45 0.09 12.18
C ARG A 3 3.35 -0.88 11.75
N SER A 4 3.55 -2.16 12.03
CA SER A 4 2.49 -3.17 11.87
C SER A 4 1.25 -2.77 12.66
N GLY A 5 0.08 -2.88 12.04
CA GLY A 5 -1.19 -2.43 12.59
C GLY A 5 -1.57 -0.99 12.26
N ASP A 6 -0.66 -0.16 11.76
CA ASP A 6 -0.98 1.20 11.30
C ASP A 6 -2.05 1.14 10.18
N LYS A 7 -2.86 2.20 10.09
CA LYS A 7 -3.90 2.34 9.08
C LYS A 7 -3.44 3.27 7.96
N LEU A 8 -3.68 2.83 6.73
CA LEU A 8 -3.33 3.55 5.52
C LEU A 8 -4.60 3.82 4.72
N LYS A 9 -4.88 5.10 4.48
CA LYS A 9 -5.94 5.49 3.56
C LYS A 9 -5.39 5.53 2.14
N CYS A 10 -5.98 4.78 1.22
CA CYS A 10 -5.67 4.89 -0.20
C CYS A 10 -6.12 6.27 -0.71
N ILE A 11 -5.19 7.03 -1.29
CA ILE A 11 -5.42 8.39 -1.79
C ILE A 11 -5.37 8.48 -3.31
N CYS A 12 -4.82 7.46 -3.96
CA CYS A 12 -4.89 7.27 -5.39
C CYS A 12 -4.91 5.76 -5.62
N GLY A 13 -6.06 5.25 -6.05
CA GLY A 13 -6.32 3.83 -6.17
C GLY A 13 -6.12 3.27 -7.57
N ASN A 14 -6.39 1.98 -7.71
CA ASN A 14 -6.44 1.23 -8.96
C ASN A 14 -7.40 0.03 -8.78
N ASP A 15 -7.42 -0.92 -9.72
CA ASP A 15 -8.31 -2.09 -9.66
C ASP A 15 -8.10 -2.99 -8.42
N PHE A 16 -6.96 -2.87 -7.74
CA PHE A 16 -6.63 -3.63 -6.52
C PHE A 16 -6.83 -2.82 -5.23
N PHE A 17 -6.69 -1.49 -5.32
CA PHE A 17 -6.79 -0.58 -4.17
C PHE A 17 -7.84 0.49 -4.41
N VAL A 18 -8.91 0.48 -3.63
CA VAL A 18 -10.02 1.41 -3.77
C VAL A 18 -9.68 2.73 -3.08
N GLU A 19 -9.68 3.83 -3.84
CA GLU A 19 -9.47 5.17 -3.30
C GLU A 19 -10.47 5.49 -2.18
N GLY A 20 -9.97 6.08 -1.08
CA GLY A 20 -10.74 6.38 0.12
C GLY A 20 -10.84 5.23 1.12
N SER A 21 -10.57 3.98 0.71
CA SER A 21 -10.57 2.82 1.61
C SER A 21 -9.36 2.79 2.54
N VAL A 22 -9.54 2.16 3.68
CA VAL A 22 -8.50 1.99 4.71
C VAL A 22 -7.96 0.58 4.70
N TYR A 23 -6.64 0.47 4.59
CA TYR A 23 -5.89 -0.77 4.61
C TYR A 23 -5.01 -0.84 5.86
N THR A 24 -4.62 -2.05 6.26
CA THR A 24 -3.79 -2.25 7.46
C THR A 24 -2.38 -2.63 7.07
N VAL A 25 -1.40 -2.00 7.71
CA VAL A 25 0.00 -2.37 7.58
C VAL A 25 0.24 -3.74 8.23
N GLY A 26 0.75 -4.68 7.43
CA GLY A 26 1.19 -5.99 7.87
C GLY A 26 2.62 -5.99 8.40
N ASN A 27 3.41 -7.00 8.05
CA ASN A 27 4.79 -7.10 8.52
C ASN A 27 5.69 -6.01 7.93
N ILE A 28 6.65 -5.55 8.75
CA ILE A 28 7.70 -4.61 8.33
C ILE A 28 8.92 -5.42 7.91
N ILE A 29 9.33 -5.31 6.64
CA ILE A 29 10.52 -5.99 6.11
C ILE A 29 11.76 -5.12 6.35
N SER A 30 11.63 -3.81 6.14
CA SER A 30 12.71 -2.85 6.35
C SER A 30 12.16 -1.45 6.63
N ASN A 31 13.04 -0.46 6.77
CA ASN A 31 12.66 0.95 6.88
C ASN A 31 11.92 1.48 5.63
N LYS A 32 12.07 0.82 4.48
CA LYS A 32 11.44 1.19 3.20
C LYS A 32 10.31 0.26 2.79
N PHE A 33 10.44 -1.04 3.05
CA PHE A 33 9.53 -2.06 2.52
C PHE A 33 8.67 -2.70 3.62
N PHE A 34 7.39 -2.85 3.36
CA PHE A 34 6.42 -3.42 4.30
C PHE A 34 5.21 -4.02 3.55
N GLN A 35 4.35 -4.77 4.26
CA GLN A 35 3.14 -5.38 3.70
C GLN A 35 1.92 -4.48 3.90
N ILE A 36 1.00 -4.50 2.93
CA ILE A 36 -0.38 -4.00 3.08
C ILE A 36 -1.32 -5.19 2.95
N ASN A 37 -2.12 -5.44 3.99
CA ASN A 37 -3.10 -6.52 3.98
C ASN A 37 -4.32 -6.09 3.18
N ILE A 38 -4.71 -6.90 2.18
CA ILE A 38 -5.79 -6.56 1.23
C ILE A 38 -7.06 -7.39 1.40
N SER A 39 -7.01 -8.52 2.13
CA SER A 39 -8.18 -9.34 2.41
C SER A 39 -8.04 -10.12 3.71
N ALA A 40 -9.08 -10.89 4.06
CA ALA A 40 -9.10 -11.71 5.28
C ALA A 40 -8.28 -13.01 5.17
N ASN A 41 -7.80 -13.38 3.97
CA ASN A 41 -7.13 -14.67 3.72
C ASN A 41 -5.60 -14.56 3.73
N ASP A 42 -5.03 -13.70 4.58
CA ASP A 42 -3.59 -13.43 4.63
C ASP A 42 -2.98 -12.96 3.29
N GLU A 43 -3.79 -12.41 2.39
CA GLU A 43 -3.31 -11.82 1.15
C GLU A 43 -2.73 -10.43 1.43
N TYR A 44 -1.53 -10.19 0.90
CA TYR A 44 -0.82 -8.93 1.07
C TYR A 44 -0.11 -8.52 -0.22
N TRP A 45 0.12 -7.21 -0.33
CA TRP A 45 1.02 -6.62 -1.32
C TRP A 45 2.22 -5.99 -0.62
N TYR A 46 3.35 -5.94 -1.31
CA TYR A 46 4.52 -5.20 -0.84
C TYR A 46 4.41 -3.73 -1.23
N ALA A 47 4.56 -2.85 -0.24
CA ALA A 47 4.57 -1.41 -0.40
C ALA A 47 5.95 -0.83 -0.09
N THR A 48 6.23 0.30 -0.72
CA THR A 48 7.43 1.10 -0.50
C THR A 48 7.07 2.39 0.21
N LYS A 49 7.93 2.82 1.12
CA LYS A 49 7.94 4.17 1.68
C LYS A 49 9.27 4.84 1.41
N ASP A 50 9.24 5.94 0.68
CA ASP A 50 10.40 6.81 0.45
C ASP A 50 9.98 8.28 0.27
N SER A 51 10.77 9.05 -0.50
CA SER A 51 10.50 10.45 -0.79
C SER A 51 9.28 10.71 -1.68
N GLU A 52 8.83 9.73 -2.46
CA GLU A 52 7.61 9.83 -3.28
C GLU A 52 6.34 9.62 -2.44
N GLY A 53 6.49 9.05 -1.24
CA GLY A 53 5.39 8.81 -0.30
C GLY A 53 5.28 7.35 0.07
N ILE A 54 4.05 6.85 0.16
CA ILE A 54 3.75 5.44 0.44
C ILE A 54 2.99 4.90 -0.76
N TYR A 55 3.50 3.84 -1.39
CA TYR A 55 2.89 3.31 -2.61
C TYR A 55 3.14 1.82 -2.83
N VAL A 56 2.27 1.21 -3.61
CA VAL A 56 2.48 -0.10 -4.23
C VAL A 56 2.71 0.15 -5.72
N ARG A 57 3.86 -0.31 -6.22
CA ARG A 57 4.26 -0.14 -7.63
C ARG A 57 3.80 -1.32 -8.47
N PHE A 58 3.18 -1.01 -9.61
CA PHE A 58 2.75 -1.99 -10.59
C PHE A 58 3.62 -1.85 -11.84
N ASN A 59 4.48 -2.83 -12.10
CA ASN A 59 5.29 -2.89 -13.31
C ASN A 59 4.59 -3.81 -14.31
N GLU A 60 3.48 -3.40 -14.89
CA GLU A 60 2.97 -4.07 -16.10
C GLU A 60 3.20 -3.17 -17.31
N GLU A 61 3.79 -3.74 -18.37
CA GLU A 61 4.15 -3.08 -19.61
C GLU A 61 2.93 -2.51 -20.38
N ASP A 62 1.71 -2.90 -20.02
CA ASP A 62 0.48 -2.58 -20.75
C ASP A 62 -0.32 -1.39 -20.22
N HIS A 63 0.23 -0.53 -19.36
CA HIS A 63 -0.39 0.74 -18.92
C HIS A 63 -1.78 0.64 -18.25
N LEU A 64 -2.30 -0.56 -17.97
CA LEU A 64 -3.67 -0.73 -17.49
C LEU A 64 -3.83 -0.49 -15.98
N VAL A 65 -2.73 -0.47 -15.21
CA VAL A 65 -2.79 -0.33 -13.75
C VAL A 65 -1.80 0.74 -13.27
N ASN A 66 -2.32 1.83 -12.71
CA ASN A 66 -1.51 2.88 -12.08
C ASN A 66 -0.96 2.40 -10.72
N ASP A 67 0.18 2.95 -10.28
CA ASP A 67 0.66 2.81 -8.91
C ASP A 67 -0.42 3.25 -7.91
N ALA A 68 -0.58 2.51 -6.82
CA ALA A 68 -1.51 2.88 -5.75
C ALA A 68 -0.76 3.67 -4.67
N PHE A 69 -1.29 4.83 -4.28
CA PHE A 69 -0.70 5.70 -3.26
C PHE A 69 -1.54 5.76 -1.99
N PHE A 70 -0.85 5.95 -0.86
CA PHE A 70 -1.44 5.92 0.47
C PHE A 70 -0.98 7.08 1.34
N SER A 71 -1.83 7.43 2.30
CA SER A 71 -1.49 8.31 3.41
C SER A 71 -1.68 7.59 4.74
N LEU A 72 -0.83 7.90 5.72
CA LEU A 72 -1.01 7.43 7.09
C LEU A 72 -2.27 8.08 7.69
N GLU A 73 -3.20 7.25 8.13
CA GLU A 73 -4.35 7.69 8.90
C GLU A 73 -3.90 7.95 10.35
N LYS A 74 -4.26 9.11 10.90
CA LYS A 74 -3.86 9.54 12.24
C LYS A 74 -4.91 9.15 13.28
#